data_AF-A0A538LYG6-F1
#
_entry.id   AF-A0A538LYG6-F1
#
_cell.length_a   1.000
_cell.length_b   1.000
_cell.length_c   1.000
_cell.angle_alpha   90.00
_cell.angle_beta   90.00
_cell.angle_gamma   90.00
#
_symmetry.space_group_name_H-M   'P 1'
#
loop_
_entity.id
_entity.type
_entity.pdbx_description
1 polymer ?
#
loop_
_entity_poly.entity_id
_entity_poly.type
_entity_poly.pdbx_seq_one_letter_code
_entity_poly.pdbx_strand_id
1 'polypeptide(L)'
;MYEADKGASSSCSAGCASLWPPVRTGSAPTASGSARGADLGVITRSDGTKQVTYKGHPLYFYARDGDSGDAYGQAIKSFGAEWYVLSASGNKVDTS
;
A
#
# COMPACT_ATOMS: atom_id res chain seq x y z
N MET A 1 3.72 2.65 0.95
CA MET A 1 4.81 1.74 1.32
C MET A 1 5.06 1.90 2.80
N TYR A 2 4.89 0.81 3.54
CA TYR A 2 5.23 0.75 4.94
C TYR A 2 6.65 0.21 5.09
N GLU A 3 7.55 0.96 5.72
CA GLU A 3 8.97 0.57 5.82
C GLU A 3 9.20 -0.73 6.60
N ALA A 4 8.25 -1.16 7.44
CA ALA A 4 8.33 -2.44 8.14
C ALA A 4 7.82 -3.64 7.29
N ASP A 5 7.28 -3.41 6.09
CA ASP A 5 6.94 -4.49 5.16
C ASP A 5 8.22 -5.08 4.54
N LYS A 6 8.34 -6.41 4.54
CA LYS A 6 9.49 -7.11 3.96
C LYS A 6 9.11 -7.68 2.60
N GLY A 7 9.38 -6.90 1.55
CA GLY A 7 8.99 -7.26 0.18
C GLY A 7 7.47 -7.47 0.08
N ALA A 8 7.05 -8.57 -0.52
CA ALA A 8 5.65 -8.92 -0.74
C ALA A 8 4.94 -9.48 0.52
N SER A 9 5.34 -9.04 1.72
CA SER A 9 4.74 -9.46 2.98
C SER A 9 4.37 -8.25 3.82
N SER A 10 3.10 -8.15 4.18
CA SER A 10 2.57 -7.09 5.03
C SER A 10 2.80 -7.39 6.51
N SER A 11 3.48 -6.47 7.20
CA SER A 11 3.64 -6.49 8.67
C SER A 11 2.56 -5.64 9.36
N CYS A 12 1.82 -4.83 8.61
CA CYS A 12 0.75 -3.97 9.11
C CYS A 12 -0.53 -4.79 9.38
N SER A 13 -0.89 -4.95 10.66
CA SER A 13 -2.07 -5.69 11.12
C SER A 13 -2.81 -4.95 12.25
N ALA A 14 -4.05 -5.36 12.54
CA ALA A 14 -4.89 -4.79 13.60
C ALA A 14 -5.00 -3.25 13.52
N GLY A 15 -4.56 -2.52 14.57
CA GLY A 15 -4.64 -1.07 14.62
C GLY A 15 -3.94 -0.36 13.45
N CYS A 16 -2.88 -0.96 12.90
CA CYS A 16 -2.24 -0.45 11.68
C CYS A 16 -3.18 -0.55 10.49
N ALA A 17 -3.87 -1.68 10.32
CA ALA A 17 -4.84 -1.88 9.24
C ALA A 17 -6.12 -1.04 9.38
N SER A 18 -6.40 -0.48 10.56
CA SER A 18 -7.50 0.48 10.75
C SER A 18 -7.17 1.86 10.20
N LEU A 19 -5.93 2.33 10.40
CA LEU A 19 -5.47 3.62 9.86
C LEU A 19 -5.02 3.49 8.39
N TRP A 20 -4.51 2.32 8.04
CA TRP A 20 -3.97 1.98 6.73
C TRP A 20 -4.68 0.74 6.18
N PRO A 21 -5.93 0.84 5.70
CA PRO A 21 -6.65 -0.31 5.20
C PRO A 21 -5.95 -0.94 3.99
N PRO A 22 -5.70 -2.26 3.97
CA PRO A 22 -5.08 -2.91 2.83
C PRO A 22 -5.98 -2.83 1.59
N VAL A 23 -5.39 -2.59 0.43
CA VAL A 23 -6.11 -2.67 -0.85
C VAL A 23 -6.39 -4.14 -1.14
N ARG A 24 -7.63 -4.57 -0.90
CA ARG A 24 -8.06 -5.96 -1.08
C ARG A 24 -8.57 -6.22 -2.49
N THR A 25 -8.38 -7.45 -2.98
CA THR A 25 -8.94 -7.87 -4.27
C THR A 25 -9.52 -9.29 -4.21
N GLY A 26 -10.69 -9.49 -4.81
CA GLY A 26 -11.29 -10.82 -5.03
C GLY A 26 -10.91 -11.43 -6.38
N SER A 27 -10.47 -10.61 -7.33
CA SER A 27 -10.13 -10.97 -8.71
C SER A 27 -8.73 -10.47 -9.08
N ALA A 28 -8.29 -10.72 -10.31
CA ALA A 28 -7.02 -10.16 -10.79
C ALA A 28 -7.10 -8.63 -10.80
N PRO A 29 -6.17 -7.92 -10.13
CA PRO A 29 -6.18 -6.46 -10.10
C PRO A 29 -5.83 -5.90 -11.49
N THR A 30 -6.40 -4.75 -11.82
CA THR A 30 -6.12 -4.02 -13.07
C THR A 30 -5.50 -2.67 -12.73
N ALA A 31 -4.58 -2.21 -13.58
CA ALA A 31 -3.96 -0.90 -13.44
C ALA A 31 -4.59 0.07 -14.45
N SER A 32 -4.70 1.34 -14.08
CA SER A 32 -5.12 2.43 -14.95
C SER A 32 -4.18 3.63 -14.81
N GLY A 33 -4.25 4.57 -15.75
CA GLY A 33 -3.37 5.74 -15.78
C GLY A 33 -1.90 5.35 -15.98
N SER A 34 -1.03 5.91 -15.15
CA SER A 34 0.43 5.71 -15.25
C SER A 34 0.92 4.39 -14.67
N ALA A 35 0.06 3.64 -13.95
CA ALA A 35 0.41 2.36 -13.36
C ALA A 35 0.42 1.25 -14.41
N ARG A 36 1.37 0.32 -14.30
CA ARG A 36 1.50 -0.81 -15.24
C ARG A 36 0.91 -2.07 -14.66
N GLY A 37 0.04 -2.74 -15.41
CA GLY A 37 -0.58 -4.00 -14.98
C GLY A 37 0.45 -5.11 -14.67
N ALA A 38 1.56 -5.15 -15.41
CA ALA A 38 2.64 -6.11 -15.20
C ALA A 38 3.37 -5.94 -13.85
N ASP A 39 3.27 -4.76 -13.24
CA ASP A 39 3.86 -4.46 -11.94
C ASP A 39 2.89 -4.80 -10.78
N LEU A 40 1.62 -5.14 -11.08
CA LEU A 40 0.67 -5.57 -10.07
C LEU A 40 0.89 -7.03 -9.70
N GLY A 41 0.80 -7.30 -8.41
CA GLY A 41 0.76 -8.64 -7.85
C GLY A 41 -0.33 -8.78 -6.79
N VAL A 42 -0.43 -9.97 -6.23
CA VAL A 42 -1.35 -10.25 -5.11
C VAL A 42 -0.62 -11.11 -4.09
N ILE A 43 -0.78 -10.77 -2.83
CA ILE A 43 -0.27 -11.54 -1.69
C ILE A 43 -1.43 -12.02 -0.83
N THR A 44 -1.23 -13.15 -0.17
CA THR A 44 -2.14 -13.61 0.88
C THR A 44 -1.61 -13.09 2.21
N ARG A 45 -2.44 -12.32 2.92
CA ARG A 45 -2.14 -11.81 4.26
C ARG A 45 -2.28 -12.92 5.30
N SER A 46 -1.74 -12.68 6.49
CA SER A 46 -1.87 -13.59 7.64
C SER A 46 -3.32 -13.82 8.08
N ASP A 47 -4.22 -12.88 7.78
CA ASP A 47 -5.67 -13.00 8.03
C ASP A 47 -6.42 -13.78 6.92
N GLY A 48 -5.70 -14.34 5.94
CA GLY A 48 -6.25 -15.09 4.81
C GLY A 48 -6.82 -14.21 3.68
N THR A 49 -6.87 -12.89 3.85
CA THR A 49 -7.35 -11.99 2.80
C THR A 49 -6.28 -11.73 1.74
N LYS A 50 -6.71 -11.48 0.50
CA LYS A 50 -5.82 -11.13 -0.61
C LYS A 50 -5.62 -9.62 -0.66
N GLN A 51 -4.37 -9.20 -0.77
CA GLN A 51 -3.96 -7.80 -0.89
C GLN A 51 -3.19 -7.57 -2.17
N VAL A 52 -3.47 -6.46 -2.83
CA VAL A 52 -2.76 -6.06 -4.05
C VAL A 52 -1.36 -5.57 -3.69
N THR A 53 -0.37 -5.97 -4.46
CA THR A 53 0.98 -5.39 -4.45
C THR A 53 1.25 -4.63 -5.73
N TYR A 54 2.15 -3.66 -5.68
CA TYR A 54 2.71 -3.00 -6.85
C TYR A 54 4.22 -2.96 -6.73
N LYS A 55 4.92 -3.48 -7.75
CA LYS A 55 6.37 -3.71 -7.74
C LYS A 55 6.86 -4.43 -6.47
N GLY A 56 6.07 -5.39 -5.99
CA GLY A 56 6.41 -6.17 -4.80
C GLY A 56 6.11 -5.50 -3.46
N HIS A 57 5.54 -4.29 -3.44
CA HIS A 57 5.13 -3.61 -2.21
C HIS A 57 3.62 -3.76 -1.98
N PRO A 58 3.16 -4.14 -0.77
CA PRO A 58 1.74 -4.18 -0.45
C PRO A 58 1.13 -2.77 -0.51
N LEU A 59 -0.03 -2.66 -1.17
CA LEU A 59 -0.76 -1.40 -1.32
C LEU A 59 -1.79 -1.25 -0.21
N TYR A 60 -1.92 -0.03 0.31
CA TYR A 60 -2.88 0.31 1.35
C TYR A 60 -3.45 1.69 1.04
N PHE A 61 -4.69 1.91 1.47
CA PHE A 61 -5.31 3.22 1.55
C PHE A 61 -4.91 3.91 2.85
N TYR A 62 -5.01 5.24 2.89
CA TYR A 62 -5.00 5.97 4.16
C TYR A 62 -6.45 6.26 4.56
N ALA A 63 -6.83 5.91 5.80
CA ALA A 63 -8.21 6.06 6.26
C ALA A 63 -8.68 7.52 6.38
N ARG A 64 -7.76 8.50 6.30
CA ARG A 64 -8.11 9.93 6.28
C ARG A 64 -7.95 10.59 4.91
N ASP A 65 -7.54 9.85 3.90
CA ASP A 65 -7.64 10.34 2.51
C ASP A 65 -9.12 10.22 2.11
N GLY A 66 -9.73 11.35 1.72
CA GLY A 66 -11.16 11.44 1.41
C GLY A 66 -11.42 11.75 -0.05
N ASP A 67 -10.55 12.54 -0.68
CA ASP A 67 -10.65 13.00 -2.04
C ASP A 67 -9.55 12.42 -2.94
N SER A 68 -9.81 12.39 -4.25
CA SER A 68 -8.81 11.95 -5.23
C SER A 68 -7.63 12.92 -5.25
N GLY A 69 -6.42 12.40 -5.01
CA GLY A 69 -5.20 13.20 -4.95
C GLY A 69 -4.74 13.53 -3.52
N ASP A 70 -5.55 13.20 -2.51
CA ASP A 70 -5.09 13.26 -1.12
C ASP A 70 -3.94 12.27 -0.89
N ALA A 71 -2.95 12.75 -0.14
CA ALA A 71 -1.78 12.01 0.27
C ALA A 71 -1.43 12.36 1.73
N TYR A 72 -2.45 12.59 2.57
CA TYR A 72 -2.25 13.04 3.95
C TYR A 72 -1.53 12.02 4.81
N GLY A 73 -1.50 10.78 4.37
CA GLY A 73 -0.75 9.70 5.00
C GLY A 73 0.77 9.78 4.80
N GLN A 74 1.26 10.60 3.87
CA GLN A 74 2.68 10.64 3.52
C GLN A 74 3.57 11.02 4.73
N ALA A 75 4.69 10.31 4.87
CA ALA A 75 5.72 10.50 5.89
C ALA A 75 5.22 10.36 7.34
N ILE A 76 4.03 9.78 7.54
CA ILE A 76 3.53 9.52 8.89
C ILE A 76 4.26 8.30 9.45
N LYS A 77 5.03 8.51 10.53
CA LYS A 77 5.52 7.42 11.36
C LYS A 77 4.40 6.96 12.29
N SER A 78 3.94 5.73 12.11
CA SER A 78 2.92 5.12 12.95
C SER A 78 3.14 3.62 13.03
N PHE A 79 2.85 3.03 14.19
CA PHE A 79 3.03 1.59 14.43
C PHE A 79 4.47 1.07 14.28
N GLY A 80 5.47 1.94 14.42
CA GLY A 80 6.90 1.59 14.44
C GLY A 80 7.65 1.78 13.13
N ALA A 81 6.95 2.13 12.03
CA ALA A 81 7.58 2.45 10.75
C ALA A 81 6.89 3.63 10.05
N GLU A 82 7.59 4.19 9.06
CA GLU A 82 7.08 5.29 8.24
C GLU A 82 6.26 4.77 7.07
N TRP A 83 5.32 5.61 6.66
CA TRP A 83 4.40 5.37 5.57
C TRP A 83 4.65 6.37 4.44
N TYR A 84 4.88 5.86 3.23
CA TYR A 84 5.14 6.68 2.04
C TYR A 84 4.12 6.42 0.94
N VAL A 85 3.78 7.45 0.18
CA VAL A 85 3.08 7.26 -1.11
C VAL A 85 4.03 6.55 -2.07
N LEU A 86 3.49 5.64 -2.89
CA LEU A 86 4.25 5.00 -3.96
C LEU A 86 4.04 5.77 -5.25
N SER A 87 5.13 6.15 -5.90
CA SER A 87 5.09 6.66 -7.28
C SER A 87 4.65 5.55 -8.23
N ALA A 88 4.20 5.92 -9.45
CA ALA A 88 3.93 4.96 -10.52
C ALA A 88 5.18 4.11 -10.89
N SER A 89 6.37 4.58 -10.54
CA SER A 89 7.63 3.85 -10.69
C SER A 89 7.90 2.85 -9.57
N GLY A 90 7.03 2.75 -8.55
CA GLY A 90 7.16 1.90 -7.37
C GLY A 90 8.21 2.37 -6.37
N ASN A 91 8.76 3.57 -6.56
CA ASN A 91 9.64 4.21 -5.58
C ASN A 91 8.77 4.94 -4.56
N LYS A 92 9.25 5.02 -3.31
CA LYS A 92 8.71 5.97 -2.34
C LYS A 92 8.72 7.38 -2.93
N VAL A 93 7.60 8.09 -2.79
CA VAL A 93 7.55 9.52 -3.05
C VAL A 93 8.14 10.19 -1.82
N ASP A 94 9.39 10.60 -1.95
CA ASP A 94 10.10 11.44 -1.00
C ASP A 94 10.08 12.85 -1.59
N THR A 95 9.40 13.79 -0.93
CA THR A 95 9.34 15.20 -1.37
C THR A 95 10.44 16.05 -0.73
N SER A 96 11.51 15.43 -0.22
CA SER A 96 12.70 16.14 0.28
C SER A 96 13.51 16.80 -0.82
#